data_AF-A0A8J3IR89-F1
#
_entry.id   AF-A0A8J3IR89-F1
#
_cell.length_a   1.000
_cell.length_b   1.000
_cell.length_c   1.000
_cell.angle_alpha   90.00
_cell.angle_beta   90.00
_cell.angle_gamma   90.00
#
_symmetry.space_group_name_H-M   'P 1'
#
loop_
_entity.id
_entity.type
_entity.pdbx_description
1 polymer ?
#
loop_
_entity_poly.entity_id
_entity_poly.type
_entity_poly.pdbx_seq_one_letter_code
_entity_poly.pdbx_strand_id
1 'polypeptide(L)'
;MEQTGLEHAHDGEYQESQAQMEEAVRSAARLKEMELRTLRSEELKRIEFRHTIIQLALTGFGAILALGIQQKLSLVLLFYPFLMLWLSLLWRQNAEMLTKLRGYIATHIESEEHQWERALKTQSHPTWNYDNVFACIFIGSELIALGIGIAQNPQNIVFIIIASFCTVITVFLLLVRSLPITEFVDTSSESIS
;
A
#
# COMPACT_ATOMS: atom_id res chain seq x y z
N MET A 1 -67.30 24.42 1.67
CA MET A 1 -66.84 23.61 2.81
C MET A 1 -66.05 22.36 2.40
N GLU A 2 -65.96 22.00 1.11
CA GLU A 2 -65.10 20.89 0.64
C GLU A 2 -63.62 21.27 0.38
N GLN A 3 -63.28 22.56 0.21
CA GLN A 3 -61.89 22.95 -0.10
C GLN A 3 -60.90 22.74 1.05
N THR A 4 -61.32 22.87 2.31
CA THR A 4 -60.46 22.69 3.49
C THR A 4 -60.06 21.24 3.77
N GLY A 5 -60.75 20.26 3.17
CA GLY A 5 -60.41 18.84 3.32
C GLY A 5 -59.29 18.38 2.37
N LEU A 6 -59.14 19.06 1.21
CA LEU A 6 -58.13 18.73 0.21
C LEU A 6 -56.75 19.30 0.55
N GLU A 7 -56.68 20.49 1.16
CA GLU A 7 -55.39 21.06 1.62
C GLU A 7 -54.73 20.19 2.69
N HIS A 8 -55.48 19.72 3.69
CA HIS A 8 -54.92 18.86 4.75
C HIS A 8 -54.46 17.48 4.27
N ALA A 9 -55.06 16.94 3.20
CA ALA A 9 -54.61 15.68 2.61
C ALA A 9 -53.28 15.84 1.88
N HIS A 10 -53.08 16.99 1.21
CA HIS A 10 -51.86 17.28 0.48
C HIS A 10 -50.65 17.50 1.41
N ASP A 11 -50.88 18.09 2.59
CA ASP A 11 -49.84 18.31 3.60
C ASP A 11 -49.31 16.99 4.21
N GLY A 12 -50.17 15.98 4.37
CA GLY A 12 -49.79 14.69 4.91
C GLY A 12 -48.82 13.91 4.01
N GLU A 13 -49.06 13.92 2.70
CA GLU A 13 -48.21 13.24 1.71
C GLU A 13 -46.80 13.86 1.64
N TYR A 14 -46.71 15.19 1.75
CA TYR A 14 -45.42 15.88 1.81
C TYR A 14 -44.63 15.55 3.08
N GLN A 15 -45.30 15.48 4.24
CA GLN A 15 -44.64 15.12 5.49
C GLN A 15 -44.10 13.69 5.47
N GLU A 16 -44.86 12.75 4.90
CA GLU A 16 -44.41 11.37 4.76
C GLU A 16 -43.21 11.27 3.80
N SER A 17 -43.25 11.98 2.67
CA SER A 17 -42.13 12.03 1.72
C SER A 17 -40.85 12.64 2.35
N GLN A 18 -40.99 13.69 3.16
CA GLN A 18 -39.86 14.30 3.86
C GLN A 18 -39.25 13.36 4.91
N ALA A 19 -40.09 12.67 5.69
CA ALA A 19 -39.62 11.70 6.68
C ALA A 19 -38.87 10.54 6.02
N GLN A 20 -39.39 10.02 4.91
CA GLN A 20 -38.73 8.96 4.13
C GLN A 20 -37.38 9.43 3.56
N MET A 21 -37.32 10.66 3.04
CA MET A 21 -36.07 11.23 2.52
C MET A 21 -35.03 11.43 3.63
N GLU A 22 -35.43 11.91 4.81
CA GLU A 22 -34.54 12.07 5.95
C GLU A 22 -33.99 10.71 6.44
N GLU A 23 -34.83 9.69 6.49
CA GLU A 23 -34.40 8.33 6.84
C GLU A 23 -33.43 7.75 5.78
N ALA A 24 -33.70 7.98 4.49
CA ALA A 24 -32.81 7.58 3.41
C ALA A 24 -31.44 8.27 3.50
N VAL A 25 -31.40 9.57 3.80
CA VAL A 25 -30.14 10.31 4.02
C VAL A 25 -29.38 9.78 5.23
N ARG A 26 -30.07 9.53 6.35
CA ARG A 26 -29.44 8.98 7.57
C ARG A 26 -28.89 7.57 7.35
N SER A 27 -29.61 6.71 6.64
CA SER A 27 -29.15 5.36 6.33
C SER A 27 -27.94 5.37 5.37
N ALA A 28 -27.94 6.24 4.36
CA ALA A 28 -26.79 6.45 3.48
C ALA A 28 -25.56 6.96 4.24
N ALA A 29 -25.74 7.90 5.18
CA ALA A 29 -24.64 8.39 6.03
C ALA A 29 -24.04 7.28 6.90
N ARG A 30 -24.88 6.44 7.51
CA ARG A 30 -24.43 5.28 8.30
C ARG A 30 -23.67 4.26 7.46
N LEU A 31 -24.14 3.99 6.24
CA LEU A 31 -23.44 3.08 5.32
C LEU A 31 -22.04 3.58 4.97
N LYS A 32 -21.90 4.87 4.66
CA LYS A 32 -20.59 5.50 4.39
C LYS A 32 -19.65 5.44 5.59
N GLU A 33 -20.17 5.66 6.80
CA GLU A 33 -19.36 5.56 8.02
C GLU A 33 -18.84 4.13 8.25
N MET A 34 -19.69 3.12 8.03
CA MET A 34 -19.30 1.71 8.15
C MET A 34 -18.27 1.31 7.08
N GLU A 35 -18.43 1.78 5.85
CA GLU A 35 -17.46 1.58 4.77
C GLU A 35 -16.11 2.20 5.15
N LEU A 36 -16.10 3.45 5.62
CA LEU A 36 -14.88 4.13 6.07
C LEU A 36 -14.16 3.35 7.17
N ARG A 37 -14.89 2.91 8.21
CA ARG A 37 -14.32 2.12 9.31
C ARG A 37 -13.70 0.82 8.80
N THR A 38 -14.38 0.14 7.87
CA THR A 38 -13.89 -1.08 7.24
C THR A 38 -12.60 -0.83 6.48
N LEU A 39 -12.59 0.18 5.59
CA LEU A 39 -11.43 0.53 4.78
C LEU A 39 -10.23 0.96 5.64
N ARG A 40 -10.45 1.70 6.74
CA ARG A 40 -9.39 2.06 7.69
C ARG A 40 -8.81 0.86 8.42
N SER A 41 -9.65 -0.11 8.79
CA SER A 41 -9.17 -1.35 9.39
C SER A 41 -8.33 -2.16 8.40
N GLU A 42 -8.67 -2.14 7.11
CA GLU A 42 -7.89 -2.78 6.07
C GLU A 42 -6.55 -2.06 5.82
N GLU A 43 -6.57 -0.72 5.83
CA GLU A 43 -5.36 0.09 5.71
C GLU A 43 -4.35 -0.28 6.82
N LEU A 44 -4.81 -0.33 8.06
CA LEU A 44 -4.00 -0.69 9.21
C LEU A 44 -3.40 -2.10 9.08
N LYS A 45 -4.21 -3.08 8.67
CA LYS A 45 -3.74 -4.47 8.42
C LYS A 45 -2.67 -4.52 7.33
N ARG A 46 -2.78 -3.70 6.29
CA ARG A 46 -1.78 -3.65 5.21
C ARG A 46 -0.46 -3.04 5.70
N ILE A 47 -0.51 -2.02 6.55
CA ILE A 47 0.68 -1.43 7.20
C ILE A 47 1.37 -2.44 8.12
N GLU A 48 0.59 -3.18 8.92
CA GLU A 48 1.10 -4.25 9.77
C GLU A 48 1.79 -5.34 8.94
N PHE A 49 1.15 -5.79 7.85
CA PHE A 49 1.74 -6.78 6.95
C PHE A 49 3.07 -6.33 6.34
N ARG A 50 3.20 -5.05 6.00
CA ARG A 50 4.50 -4.49 5.56
C ARG A 50 5.56 -4.64 6.65
N HIS A 51 5.23 -4.34 7.91
CA HIS A 51 6.18 -4.51 9.02
C HIS A 51 6.59 -5.97 9.19
N THR A 52 5.64 -6.91 9.07
CA THR A 52 5.93 -8.35 9.10
C THR A 52 6.89 -8.78 7.98
N ILE A 53 6.70 -8.29 6.76
CA ILE A 53 7.62 -8.58 5.64
C ILE A 53 9.05 -8.12 5.97
N ILE A 54 9.20 -6.91 6.51
CA ILE A 54 10.51 -6.35 6.86
C ILE A 54 11.17 -7.18 7.98
N GLN A 55 10.42 -7.51 9.03
CA GLN A 55 10.92 -8.34 10.11
C GLN A 55 11.37 -9.71 9.59
N LEU A 56 10.56 -10.34 8.75
CA LEU A 56 10.88 -11.62 8.14
C LEU A 56 12.14 -11.55 7.27
N ALA A 57 12.29 -10.49 6.46
CA ALA A 57 13.48 -10.25 5.64
C ALA A 57 14.73 -10.12 6.52
N LEU A 58 14.67 -9.31 7.59
CA LEU A 58 15.83 -9.02 8.44
C LEU A 58 16.22 -10.22 9.31
N THR A 59 15.24 -10.91 9.89
CA THR A 59 15.48 -12.14 10.66
C THR A 59 15.97 -13.27 9.75
N GLY A 60 15.36 -13.43 8.57
CA GLY A 60 15.79 -14.40 7.57
C GLY A 60 17.23 -14.15 7.10
N PHE A 61 17.58 -12.88 6.85
CA PHE A 61 18.94 -12.47 6.54
C PHE A 61 19.92 -12.85 7.63
N GLY A 62 19.65 -12.47 8.88
CA GLY A 62 20.53 -12.79 10.01
C GLY A 62 20.75 -14.29 10.19
N ALA A 63 19.69 -15.09 10.06
CA ALA A 63 19.76 -16.55 10.15
C ALA A 63 20.57 -17.17 9.00
N ILE A 64 20.28 -16.78 7.76
CA ILE A 64 20.98 -17.28 6.56
C ILE A 64 22.45 -16.86 6.59
N LEU A 65 22.74 -15.63 7.00
CA LEU A 65 24.10 -15.12 7.11
C LEU A 65 24.89 -15.89 8.17
N ALA A 66 24.30 -16.10 9.36
CA ALA A 66 24.95 -16.86 10.42
C ALA A 66 25.26 -18.30 9.99
N LEU A 67 24.28 -19.01 9.42
CA LEU A 67 24.46 -20.39 8.95
C LEU A 67 25.44 -20.47 7.78
N GLY A 68 25.32 -19.56 6.80
CA GLY A 68 26.16 -19.50 5.61
C GLY A 68 27.63 -19.23 5.95
N ILE A 69 27.90 -18.36 6.93
CA ILE A 69 29.28 -18.08 7.38
C ILE A 69 29.82 -19.22 8.23
N GLN A 70 29.10 -19.68 9.25
CA GLN A 70 29.59 -20.69 10.19
C GLN A 70 29.87 -22.04 9.51
N GLN A 71 28.95 -22.48 8.65
CA GLN A 71 29.06 -23.78 7.98
C GLN A 71 29.77 -23.67 6.61
N LYS A 72 30.20 -22.46 6.21
CA LYS A 72 30.77 -22.17 4.88
C LYS A 72 29.90 -22.67 3.72
N LEU A 73 28.58 -22.62 3.91
CA LEU A 73 27.59 -23.08 2.94
C LEU A 73 27.25 -21.97 1.95
N SER A 74 28.13 -21.77 0.96
CA SER A 74 27.93 -20.79 -0.13
C SER A 74 26.56 -20.92 -0.81
N LEU A 75 26.04 -22.14 -0.97
CA LEU A 75 24.73 -22.39 -1.58
C LEU A 75 23.59 -21.72 -0.80
N VAL A 76 23.64 -21.72 0.53
CA VAL A 76 22.61 -21.10 1.38
C VAL A 76 22.62 -19.57 1.22
N LEU A 77 23.81 -18.97 1.12
CA LEU A 77 23.97 -17.54 0.86
C LEU A 77 23.49 -17.14 -0.54
N LEU A 78 23.80 -17.96 -1.56
CA LEU A 78 23.36 -17.72 -2.94
C LEU A 78 21.86 -17.97 -3.15
N PHE A 79 21.20 -18.69 -2.24
CA PHE A 79 19.75 -18.85 -2.25
C PHE A 79 19.01 -17.63 -1.68
N TYR A 80 19.69 -16.77 -0.90
CA TYR A 80 19.07 -15.62 -0.26
C TYR A 80 18.45 -14.61 -1.26
N PRO A 81 19.11 -14.23 -2.38
CA PRO A 81 18.49 -13.35 -3.38
C PRO A 81 17.19 -13.89 -3.99
N PHE A 82 17.03 -15.21 -4.05
CA PHE A 82 15.77 -15.81 -4.51
C PHE A 82 14.63 -15.53 -3.51
N LEU A 83 14.88 -15.69 -2.21
CA LEU A 83 13.90 -15.36 -1.16
C LEU A 83 13.55 -13.87 -1.17
N MET A 84 14.56 -13.02 -1.35
CA MET A 84 14.37 -11.57 -1.38
C MET A 84 13.58 -11.10 -2.60
N LEU A 85 13.74 -11.75 -3.75
CA LEU A 85 12.88 -11.51 -4.91
C LEU A 85 11.40 -11.71 -4.57
N TRP A 86 11.03 -12.82 -3.93
CA TRP A 86 9.64 -13.08 -3.54
C TRP A 86 9.11 -12.06 -2.52
N LEU A 87 9.91 -11.73 -1.51
CA LEU A 87 9.54 -10.73 -0.51
C LEU A 87 9.38 -9.34 -1.14
N SER A 88 10.22 -8.99 -2.12
CA SER A 88 10.12 -7.71 -2.84
C SER A 88 8.85 -7.62 -3.68
N LEU A 89 8.42 -8.73 -4.30
CA LEU A 89 7.18 -8.80 -5.06
C LEU A 89 5.96 -8.63 -4.14
N LEU A 90 5.98 -9.32 -3.01
CA LEU A 90 4.93 -9.24 -2.00
C LEU A 90 4.84 -7.82 -1.39
N TRP A 91 5.98 -7.22 -1.09
CA TRP A 91 6.07 -5.83 -0.67
C TRP A 91 5.45 -4.89 -1.70
N ARG A 92 5.82 -5.04 -2.98
CA ARG A 92 5.32 -4.22 -4.07
C ARG A 92 3.80 -4.34 -4.24
N GLN A 93 3.27 -5.56 -4.23
CA GLN A 93 1.83 -5.80 -4.35
C GLN A 93 1.06 -5.14 -3.20
N ASN A 94 1.51 -5.34 -1.96
CA ASN A 94 0.88 -4.70 -0.81
C ASN A 94 0.95 -3.16 -0.94
N ALA A 95 2.08 -2.66 -1.42
CA ALA A 95 2.30 -1.24 -1.51
C ALA A 95 1.41 -0.54 -2.54
N GLU A 96 1.14 -1.20 -3.67
CA GLU A 96 0.18 -0.72 -4.68
C GLU A 96 -1.26 -0.74 -4.16
N MET A 97 -1.66 -1.82 -3.48
CA MET A 97 -3.01 -1.92 -2.91
C MET A 97 -3.27 -0.85 -1.85
N LEU A 98 -2.28 -0.56 -1.00
CA LEU A 98 -2.40 0.53 -0.03
C LEU A 98 -2.60 1.89 -0.70
N THR A 99 -1.86 2.17 -1.78
CA THR A 99 -2.02 3.41 -2.54
C THR A 99 -3.41 3.52 -3.17
N LYS A 100 -3.92 2.43 -3.77
CA LYS A 100 -5.27 2.39 -4.34
C LYS A 100 -6.35 2.61 -3.28
N LEU A 101 -6.21 1.96 -2.13
CA LEU A 101 -7.13 2.08 -1.00
C LEU A 101 -7.21 3.53 -0.48
N ARG A 102 -6.06 4.16 -0.25
CA ARG A 102 -6.00 5.58 0.16
C ARG A 102 -6.59 6.50 -0.89
N GLY A 103 -6.28 6.25 -2.17
CA GLY A 103 -6.86 6.98 -3.29
C GLY A 103 -8.39 6.89 -3.31
N TYR A 104 -8.95 5.70 -3.11
CA TYR A 104 -10.39 5.49 -3.04
C TYR A 104 -11.03 6.24 -1.86
N ILE A 105 -10.46 6.15 -0.65
CA ILE A 105 -10.97 6.86 0.53
C ILE A 105 -11.01 8.37 0.28
N ALA A 106 -9.92 8.95 -0.23
CA ALA A 106 -9.80 10.39 -0.47
C ALA A 106 -10.71 10.93 -1.59
N THR A 107 -11.17 10.06 -2.50
CA THR A 107 -11.98 10.46 -3.66
C THR A 107 -13.47 10.14 -3.49
N HIS A 108 -13.83 9.05 -2.81
CA HIS A 108 -15.21 8.55 -2.77
C HIS A 108 -15.87 8.65 -1.38
N ILE A 109 -15.07 8.70 -0.30
CA ILE A 109 -15.59 8.59 1.07
C ILE A 109 -15.48 9.92 1.82
N GLU A 110 -14.36 10.64 1.69
CA GLU A 110 -14.19 11.93 2.36
C GLU A 110 -15.13 13.00 1.80
N SER A 111 -15.99 13.50 2.68
CA SER A 111 -16.76 14.74 2.46
C SER A 111 -15.81 15.96 2.46
N GLU A 112 -16.20 17.05 1.81
CA GLU A 112 -15.43 18.31 1.80
C GLU A 112 -15.11 18.83 3.21
N GLU A 113 -15.93 18.48 4.21
CA GLU A 113 -15.73 18.88 5.61
C GLU A 113 -14.63 18.07 6.33
N HIS A 114 -14.26 16.88 5.82
CA HIS A 114 -13.35 15.93 6.48
C HIS A 114 -12.21 15.51 5.54
N GLN A 115 -11.45 16.48 5.03
CA GLN A 115 -10.32 16.28 4.09
C GLN A 115 -8.99 15.91 4.77
N TRP A 116 -9.04 15.14 5.86
CA TRP A 116 -7.85 14.90 6.67
C TRP A 116 -6.82 14.01 5.92
N GLU A 117 -7.24 13.07 5.06
CA GLU A 117 -6.31 12.30 4.21
C GLU A 117 -5.65 13.18 3.15
N ARG A 118 -6.40 14.13 2.56
CA ARG A 118 -5.81 15.12 1.65
C ARG A 118 -4.80 16.00 2.38
N ALA A 119 -5.13 16.48 3.58
CA ALA A 119 -4.22 17.29 4.39
C ALA A 119 -2.93 16.51 4.74
N LEU A 120 -3.03 15.24 5.12
CA LEU A 120 -1.89 14.36 5.35
C LEU A 120 -1.05 14.13 4.10
N LYS A 121 -1.69 14.00 2.93
CA LYS A 121 -0.98 13.88 1.65
C LYS A 121 -0.18 15.14 1.33
N THR A 122 -0.72 16.32 1.63
CA THR A 122 -0.03 17.60 1.45
C THR A 122 1.09 17.82 2.47
N GLN A 123 0.94 17.30 3.69
CA GLN A 123 1.92 17.43 4.78
C GLN A 123 2.97 16.30 4.80
N SER A 124 2.81 15.26 3.98
CA SER A 124 3.80 14.21 3.79
C SER A 124 5.12 14.79 3.31
N HIS A 125 6.10 14.90 4.21
CA HIS A 125 7.43 15.42 3.88
C HIS A 125 8.08 14.62 2.72
N PRO A 126 8.48 15.27 1.61
CA PRO A 126 8.96 14.58 0.41
C PRO A 126 10.32 13.89 0.57
N THR A 127 11.08 14.19 1.62
CA THR A 127 12.47 13.74 1.77
C THR A 127 12.63 12.39 2.46
N TRP A 128 11.62 11.89 3.17
CA TRP A 128 11.69 10.60 3.87
C TRP A 128 10.70 9.61 3.28
N ASN A 129 10.97 9.20 2.03
CA ASN A 129 10.22 8.12 1.41
C ASN A 129 10.60 6.79 2.10
N TYR A 130 9.75 6.35 3.04
CA TYR A 130 9.90 5.09 3.75
C TYR A 130 10.16 3.92 2.80
N ASP A 131 9.54 3.90 1.62
CA ASP A 131 9.74 2.84 0.61
C ASP A 131 11.21 2.77 0.13
N ASN A 132 11.92 3.92 0.03
CA ASN A 132 13.33 3.95 -0.38
C ASN A 132 14.26 3.37 0.69
N VAL A 133 14.01 3.67 1.96
CA VAL A 133 14.80 3.12 3.08
C VAL A 133 14.70 1.60 3.08
N PHE A 134 13.49 1.07 2.88
CA PHE A 134 13.29 -0.38 2.79
C PHE A 134 13.93 -0.98 1.55
N ALA A 135 13.85 -0.30 0.40
CA ALA A 135 14.55 -0.76 -0.79
C ALA A 135 16.07 -0.91 -0.55
N CYS A 136 16.69 0.03 0.15
CA CYS A 136 18.10 -0.05 0.53
C CYS A 136 18.40 -1.26 1.43
N ILE A 137 17.51 -1.61 2.37
CA ILE A 137 17.69 -2.80 3.22
C ILE A 137 17.65 -4.07 2.38
N PHE A 138 16.68 -4.18 1.47
CA PHE A 138 16.55 -5.35 0.59
C PHE A 138 17.79 -5.52 -0.28
N ILE A 139 18.13 -4.48 -1.04
CA ILE A 139 19.27 -4.49 -1.97
C ILE A 139 20.58 -4.70 -1.19
N GLY A 140 20.77 -3.99 -0.07
CA GLY A 140 21.97 -4.10 0.74
C GLY A 140 22.19 -5.50 1.28
N SER A 141 21.15 -6.15 1.78
CA SER A 141 21.24 -7.51 2.29
C SER A 141 21.55 -8.54 1.18
N GLU A 142 20.95 -8.38 -0.01
CA GLU A 142 21.22 -9.26 -1.16
C GLU A 142 22.68 -9.12 -1.62
N LEU A 143 23.19 -7.89 -1.74
CA LEU A 143 24.57 -7.63 -2.14
C LEU A 143 25.58 -8.23 -1.16
N ILE A 144 25.32 -8.12 0.15
CA ILE A 144 26.17 -8.72 1.18
C ILE A 144 26.16 -10.25 1.05
N ALA A 145 24.98 -10.87 0.97
CA ALA A 145 24.86 -12.32 0.85
C ALA A 145 25.54 -12.84 -0.44
N LEU A 146 25.31 -12.18 -1.57
CA LEU A 146 25.91 -12.51 -2.85
C LEU A 146 27.45 -12.38 -2.79
N GLY A 147 27.96 -11.28 -2.24
CA GLY A 147 29.41 -11.05 -2.12
C GLY A 147 30.10 -12.12 -1.28
N ILE A 148 29.53 -12.48 -0.13
CA ILE A 148 30.08 -13.54 0.73
C ILE A 148 29.94 -14.91 0.05
N GLY A 149 28.81 -15.18 -0.61
CA GLY A 149 28.59 -16.43 -1.34
C GLY A 149 29.63 -16.67 -2.44
N ILE A 150 29.93 -15.64 -3.24
CA ILE A 150 30.97 -15.67 -4.27
C ILE A 150 32.36 -15.88 -3.64
N ALA A 151 32.67 -15.15 -2.56
CA ALA A 151 33.97 -15.25 -1.90
C ALA A 151 34.22 -16.63 -1.28
N GLN A 152 33.18 -17.30 -0.77
CA GLN A 152 33.32 -18.63 -0.19
C GLN A 152 33.50 -19.73 -1.25
N ASN A 153 32.81 -19.65 -2.39
CA ASN A 153 32.92 -20.67 -3.43
C ASN A 153 32.69 -20.09 -4.84
N PRO A 154 33.74 -19.55 -5.49
CA PRO A 154 33.62 -18.92 -6.81
C PRO A 154 33.36 -19.92 -7.94
N GLN A 155 33.51 -21.22 -7.70
CA GLN A 155 33.30 -22.26 -8.73
C GLN A 155 31.80 -22.52 -9.00
N ASN A 156 30.91 -22.09 -8.11
CA ASN A 156 29.45 -22.25 -8.23
C ASN A 156 28.81 -21.23 -9.19
N ILE A 157 29.34 -21.14 -10.42
CA ILE A 157 28.98 -20.12 -11.42
C ILE A 157 27.46 -20.10 -11.71
N VAL A 158 26.82 -21.28 -11.80
CA VAL A 158 25.38 -21.37 -12.09
C VAL A 158 24.55 -20.65 -11.03
N PHE A 159 24.81 -20.91 -9.74
CA PHE A 159 24.07 -20.26 -8.65
C PHE A 159 24.38 -18.76 -8.58
N ILE A 160 25.62 -18.35 -8.86
CA ILE A 160 26.01 -16.94 -8.91
C ILE A 160 25.23 -16.20 -9.99
N ILE A 161 25.11 -16.76 -11.20
CA ILE A 161 24.33 -16.16 -12.29
C ILE A 161 22.86 -16.02 -11.90
N ILE A 162 22.25 -17.09 -11.37
CA ILE A 162 20.84 -17.07 -10.96
C ILE A 162 20.61 -16.03 -9.86
N ALA A 163 21.46 -16.02 -8.83
CA ALA A 163 21.38 -15.08 -7.72
C ALA A 163 21.54 -13.63 -8.20
N SER A 164 22.50 -13.37 -9.10
CA SER A 164 22.72 -12.05 -9.68
C SER A 164 21.52 -11.58 -10.50
N PHE A 165 20.94 -12.48 -11.30
CA PHE A 165 19.73 -12.18 -12.07
C PHE A 165 18.55 -11.85 -11.15
N CYS A 166 18.37 -12.60 -10.06
CA CYS A 166 17.35 -12.30 -9.05
C CYS A 166 17.56 -10.91 -8.45
N THR A 167 18.80 -10.58 -8.03
CA THR A 167 19.12 -9.25 -7.48
C THR A 167 18.83 -8.13 -8.48
N VAL A 168 19.16 -8.31 -9.77
CA VAL A 168 18.84 -7.32 -10.81
C VAL A 168 17.33 -7.11 -10.93
N ILE A 169 16.54 -8.18 -10.91
CA ILE A 169 15.07 -8.07 -10.93
C ILE A 169 14.57 -7.38 -9.66
N THR A 170 15.07 -7.75 -8.46
CA THR A 170 14.70 -7.12 -7.19
C THR A 170 14.97 -5.61 -7.23
N VAL A 171 16.18 -5.21 -7.65
CA VAL A 171 16.58 -3.81 -7.82
C VAL A 171 15.64 -3.10 -8.80
N PHE A 172 15.37 -3.69 -9.96
CA PHE A 172 14.44 -3.13 -10.94
C PHE A 172 13.02 -2.97 -10.37
N LEU A 173 12.49 -3.99 -9.69
CA LEU A 173 11.15 -3.95 -9.11
C LEU A 173 10.99 -2.85 -8.06
N LEU A 174 12.03 -2.61 -7.25
CA LEU A 174 12.03 -1.61 -6.18
C LEU A 174 12.31 -0.19 -6.71
N LEU A 175 13.20 -0.04 -7.69
CA LEU A 175 13.52 1.27 -8.29
C LEU A 175 12.43 1.78 -9.23
N VAL A 176 11.78 0.92 -10.02
CA VAL A 176 10.73 1.38 -10.96
C VAL A 176 9.55 2.02 -10.21
N ARG A 177 9.29 1.64 -8.96
CA ARG A 177 8.25 2.25 -8.12
C ARG A 177 8.65 3.61 -7.54
N SER A 178 9.95 3.90 -7.39
CA SER A 178 10.39 5.18 -6.83
C SER A 178 10.17 6.34 -7.78
N LEU A 179 9.79 6.07 -9.04
CA LEU A 179 9.27 7.10 -9.93
C LEU A 179 7.97 7.64 -9.35
N PRO A 180 7.97 8.89 -8.86
CA PRO A 180 6.79 9.48 -8.28
C PRO A 180 5.71 9.52 -9.35
N ILE A 181 4.52 9.00 -9.05
CA ILE A 181 3.29 9.36 -9.76
C ILE A 181 2.94 10.80 -9.35
N THR A 182 3.86 11.73 -9.61
CA THR A 182 3.56 13.14 -9.77
C THR A 182 2.88 13.26 -11.14
N GLU A 183 1.78 14.00 -11.19
CA GLU A 183 0.99 14.29 -12.40
C GLU A 183 -0.02 13.22 -12.82
N PHE A 184 -1.20 13.23 -12.22
CA PHE A 184 -2.47 13.00 -12.94
C PHE A 184 -3.67 13.63 -12.21
N VAL A 185 -3.46 14.66 -11.37
CA VAL A 185 -4.53 15.25 -10.53
C VAL A 185 -5.03 16.63 -10.99
N ASP A 186 -4.36 17.35 -11.90
CA ASP A 186 -4.77 18.74 -12.23
C ASP A 186 -5.03 19.00 -13.72
N THR A 187 -6.08 18.43 -14.31
CA THR A 187 -6.64 19.00 -15.57
C THR A 187 -8.15 18.94 -15.69
N SER A 188 -8.90 18.25 -14.82
CA SER A 188 -10.36 18.17 -14.95
C SER A 188 -11.13 19.29 -14.26
N SER A 189 -10.50 20.14 -13.44
CA SER A 189 -11.16 21.24 -12.72
C SER A 189 -11.20 22.57 -13.48
N GLU A 190 -10.48 22.73 -14.60
CA GLU A 190 -10.50 23.98 -15.41
C GLU A 190 -11.57 24.02 -16.52
N SER A 191 -12.48 23.03 -16.61
CA SER A 191 -13.49 23.00 -17.69
C SER A 191 -14.91 23.42 -17.29
N ILE A 192 -15.09 24.01 -16.09
CA ILE A 192 -16.38 24.58 -15.65
C ILE A 192 -16.16 26.06 -15.31
N SER A 193 -15.91 26.87 -16.33
CA SER A 193 -16.03 28.33 -16.29
C SER A 193 -16.53 28.86 -17.63
#